data_AF-A0A4R1KTI2-F1
#
_entry.id   AF-A0A4R1KTI2-F1
#
_cell.length_a   1.000
_cell.length_b   1.000
_cell.length_c   1.000
_cell.angle_alpha   90.00
_cell.angle_beta   90.00
_cell.angle_gamma   90.00
#
_symmetry.space_group_name_H-M   'P 1'
#
loop_
_entity.id
_entity.type
_entity.pdbx_description
1 polymer ?
#
loop_
_entity_poly.entity_id
_entity_poly.type
_entity_poly.pdbx_seq_one_letter_code
_entity_poly.pdbx_strand_id
1 'polypeptide(L)' 'MSANLKANLIYFFSFLVIFFVFKIILGLIFNFENQLITSFFSAALAAALSSRKTIVTKQSGKEIQLKFIFSKRIFIVK' A
#
# COMPACT_ATOMS: atom_id res chain seq x y z
N MET A 1 -0.75 1.79 -21.38
CA MET A 1 -0.60 2.28 -19.99
C MET A 1 0.83 2.05 -19.56
N SER A 2 1.57 3.08 -19.12
CA SER A 2 3.00 2.91 -18.76
C SER A 2 3.16 2.00 -17.53
N ALA A 3 4.26 1.24 -17.47
CA ALA A 3 4.55 0.34 -16.33
C ALA A 3 4.53 1.10 -14.99
N ASN A 4 4.96 2.37 -15.01
CA ASN A 4 4.85 3.28 -13.88
C ASN A 4 3.40 3.54 -13.42
N LEU A 5 2.49 3.80 -14.37
CA LEU A 5 1.09 4.07 -14.06
C LEU A 5 0.40 2.81 -13.50
N LYS A 6 0.68 1.64 -14.07
CA LYS A 6 0.16 0.36 -13.57
C LYS A 6 0.63 0.09 -12.14
N ALA A 7 1.92 0.27 -11.87
CA ALA A 7 2.49 0.06 -10.54
C ALA A 7 1.91 1.04 -9.50
N ASN A 8 1.72 2.31 -9.87
CA ASN A 8 1.05 3.28 -8.99
C ASN A 8 -0.41 2.92 -8.73
N LEU A 9 -1.13 2.41 -9.74
CA LEU A 9 -2.52 2.00 -9.56
C LEU A 9 -2.63 0.83 -8.57
N ILE A 10 -1.76 -0.17 -8.71
CA ILE A 10 -1.72 -1.33 -7.79
C ILE A 10 -1.36 -0.87 -6.37
N TYR A 11 -0.36 0.01 -6.24
CA TYR A 11 0.01 0.62 -4.97
C TYR A 11 -1.18 1.31 -4.32
N PHE A 12 -1.85 2.19 -5.07
CA PHE A 12 -2.97 2.98 -4.59
C PHE A 12 -4.15 2.10 -4.19
N PHE A 13 -4.48 1.10 -5.01
CA PHE A 13 -5.57 0.18 -4.72
C PHE A 13 -5.28 -0.66 -3.47
N SER A 14 -4.05 -1.16 -3.32
CA SER A 14 -3.62 -1.86 -2.11
C SER A 14 -3.69 -0.97 -0.87
N PHE A 15 -3.21 0.26 -0.96
CA PHE A 15 -3.28 1.22 0.13
C PHE A 15 -4.74 1.50 0.53
N LEU A 16 -5.62 1.74 -0.45
CA LEU A 16 -7.01 2.08 -0.23
C LEU A 16 -7.76 0.93 0.47
N VAL A 17 -7.59 -0.31 0.00
CA VAL A 17 -8.19 -1.49 0.65
C VAL A 17 -7.73 -1.62 2.10
N ILE A 18 -6.42 -1.52 2.34
CA ILE A 18 -5.88 -1.62 3.70
C ILE A 18 -6.41 -0.49 4.59
N PHE A 19 -6.44 0.75 4.08
CA PHE A 19 -6.95 1.90 4.79
C PHE A 19 -8.41 1.73 5.25
N PHE A 20 -9.30 1.29 4.36
CA PHE A 20 -10.70 1.08 4.72
C PHE A 20 -10.86 -0.02 5.76
N VAL A 21 -10.12 -1.13 5.63
CA VAL A 21 -10.15 -2.22 6.61
C VAL A 21 -9.73 -1.72 7.99
N PHE A 22 -8.61 -1.01 8.09
CA PHE A 22 -8.15 -0.45 9.38
C PHE A 22 -9.09 0.62 9.93
N LYS A 23 -9.67 1.46 9.08
CA LYS A 23 -10.63 2.48 9.52
C LYS A 23 -11.87 1.87 10.14
N ILE A 24 -12.41 0.81 9.55
CA ILE A 24 -13.57 0.09 10.08
C ILE A 24 -13.19 -0.60 11.40
N ILE A 25 -12.07 -1.33 11.43
CA ILE A 25 -11.62 -2.05 12.63
C ILE A 25 -11.39 -1.08 13.79
N LEU A 26 -10.67 0.02 13.57
CA LEU A 26 -10.41 1.02 14.61
C LEU A 26 -11.68 1.73 15.04
N GLY A 27 -12.60 2.02 14.11
CA GLY A 27 -13.91 2.59 14.43
C GLY A 27 -14.74 1.68 15.33
N LEU A 28 -14.76 0.37 15.05
CA LEU A 28 -15.52 -0.61 15.83
C LEU A 28 -14.91 -0.88 17.21
N ILE A 29 -13.58 -0.99 17.30
CA ILE A 29 -12.90 -1.37 18.55
C ILE A 29 -12.81 -0.18 19.52
N PHE A 30 -12.41 0.98 19.01
CA PHE A 30 -12.02 2.09 19.88
C PHE A 30 -13.08 3.17 20.00
N ASN A 31 -14.18 3.12 19.22
CA ASN A 31 -15.24 4.14 19.21
C ASN A 31 -14.67 5.57 19.30
N PHE A 32 -13.55 5.82 18.62
CA PHE A 32 -12.84 7.09 18.71
C PHE A 32 -13.77 8.19 18.21
N GLU A 33 -14.33 8.98 19.14
CA GLU A 33 -15.15 10.15 18.80
C GLU A 33 -14.37 11.14 17.92
N ASN A 34 -13.05 11.18 18.09
CA ASN A 34 -12.19 12.01 17.27
C ASN A 34 -11.85 11.32 15.94
N GLN A 35 -12.70 11.56 14.96
CA GLN A 35 -12.60 11.03 13.60
C GLN A 35 -11.25 11.34 12.91
N LEU A 36 -10.57 12.43 13.31
CA LEU A 36 -9.25 12.80 12.78
C LEU A 36 -8.17 11.84 13.27
N ILE A 37 -8.19 11.46 14.55
CA ILE A 37 -7.21 10.55 15.14
C ILE A 37 -7.34 9.17 14.50
N THR A 38 -8.56 8.64 14.38
CA THR A 38 -8.81 7.35 13.72
C THR A 38 -8.33 7.34 12.29
N SER A 39 -8.60 8.42 11.55
CA SER A 39 -8.19 8.55 10.16
C SER A 39 -6.67 8.66 10.02
N PHE A 40 -6.00 9.40 10.91
CA PHE A 40 -4.55 9.52 10.93
C PHE A 40 -3.88 8.16 11.21
N PHE A 41 -4.30 7.43 12.24
CA PHE A 41 -3.75 6.10 12.54
C PHE A 41 -4.04 5.08 11.45
N SER A 42 -5.24 5.10 10.87
CA SER A 42 -5.59 4.24 9.74
C SER A 42 -4.71 4.52 8.53
N ALA A 43 -4.45 5.81 8.23
CA ALA A 43 -3.58 6.20 7.13
C ALA A 43 -2.12 5.83 7.37
N ALA A 44 -1.63 6.02 8.60
CA ALA A 44 -0.27 5.65 8.99
C ALA A 44 -0.06 4.13 8.88
N LEU A 45 -1.01 3.32 9.38
CA LEU A 45 -0.97 1.87 9.26
C LEU A 45 -1.09 1.42 7.80
N ALA A 46 -2.01 2.01 7.02
CA ALA A 46 -2.14 1.67 5.60
C ALA A 46 -0.90 2.01 4.79
N ALA A 47 -0.23 3.13 5.07
CA ALA A 47 1.03 3.49 4.44
C ALA A 47 2.20 2.59 4.88
N ALA A 48 2.20 2.18 6.15
CA ALA A 48 3.18 1.24 6.66
C ALA A 48 3.02 -0.14 6.04
N LEU A 49 1.81 -0.54 5.65
CA LEU A 49 1.49 -1.90 5.23
C LEU A 49 1.25 -2.08 3.72
N SER A 50 1.08 -0.98 2.98
CA SER A 50 0.92 -1.01 1.54
C SER A 50 2.17 -1.57 0.85
N SER A 51 1.98 -2.09 -0.37
CA SER A 51 3.10 -2.51 -1.23
C SER A 51 4.08 -1.37 -1.41
N ARG A 52 5.38 -1.57 -1.25
CA ARG A 52 6.38 -0.56 -1.61
C ARG A 52 6.86 -0.78 -3.03
N LYS A 53 6.92 0.31 -3.81
CA LYS A 53 7.51 0.31 -5.14
C LYS A 53 9.03 0.41 -5.01
N THR A 54 9.73 -0.57 -5.54
CA THR A 54 11.20 -0.59 -5.63
C THR A 54 11.58 -0.71 -7.10
N ILE A 55 12.39 0.22 -7.59
CA ILE A 55 12.93 0.16 -8.94
C ILE A 55 14.27 -0.56 -8.84
N VAL A 56 14.40 -1.71 -9.49
CA VAL A 56 15.63 -2.50 -9.48
C VAL A 56 16.24 -2.45 -10.88
N THR A 57 17.50 -2.01 -10.96
CA THR A 57 18.27 -2.02 -12.21
C THR A 57 18.95 -3.37 -12.33
N LYS A 58 18.51 -4.20 -13.28
CA LYS A 58 19.17 -5.48 -13.62
C LYS A 58 19.96 -5.34 -14.91
N GLN A 59 20.87 -6.28 -15.17
CA GLN A 59 21.64 -6.35 -16.42
C GLN A 59 20.77 -6.45 -17.69
N SER A 60 19.50 -6.91 -17.56
CA SER A 60 18.53 -6.99 -18.65
C SER A 60 17.61 -5.76 -18.79
N GLY A 61 17.77 -4.73 -17.96
CA GLY A 61 16.94 -3.51 -17.99
C GLY A 61 16.40 -3.07 -16.60
N LYS A 62 15.67 -1.94 -16.59
CA LYS A 62 15.00 -1.42 -15.39
C LYS A 62 13.69 -2.17 -15.15
N GLU A 63 13.54 -2.80 -13.99
CA GLU A 63 12.30 -3.47 -13.58
C GLU A 63 11.66 -2.72 -12.40
N ILE A 64 10.34 -2.56 -12.46
CA ILE A 64 9.56 -2.04 -11.33
C ILE A 64 9.06 -3.23 -10.53
N GLN A 65 9.50 -3.33 -9.29
CA GLN A 65 9.08 -4.35 -8.35
C GLN A 65 8.12 -3.75 -7.32
N LEU A 66 7.02 -4.45 -7.05
CA LEU A 66 6.13 -4.16 -5.93
C LEU A 66 6.37 -5.21 -4.85
N LYS A 67 6.84 -4.77 -3.69
CA LYS A 67 7.12 -5.64 -2.54
C LYS A 67 6.13 -5.33 -1.43
N PHE A 68 5.37 -6.33 -0.99
CA PHE A 68 4.50 -6.20 0.17
C PHE A 68 5.28 -6.52 1.45
N ILE A 69 5.00 -5.83 2.55
CA ILE A 69 5.68 -6.10 3.83
C ILE A 69 5.27 -7.47 4.38
N PHE A 70 4.04 -7.90 4.11
CA PHE A 70 3.52 -9.21 4.55
C PHE A 70 3.78 -10.36 3.58
N SER A 71 4.42 -10.11 2.44
CA SER A 71 4.65 -11.17 1.44
C SER A 71 6.08 -11.13 0.92
N LYS A 72 6.74 -12.29 0.96
CA LYS A 72 8.01 -12.50 0.23
C LYS A 72 7.80 -12.48 -1.29
N ARG A 73 6.55 -12.43 -1.77
CA ARG A 73 6.23 -12.32 -3.20
C ARG A 73 6.61 -10.93 -3.72
N ILE A 74 7.42 -10.95 -4.78
CA ILE A 74 7.82 -9.77 -5.55
C ILE A 74 6.98 -9.78 -6.82
N PHE A 75 6.14 -8.77 -7.01
CA PHE A 75 5.42 -8.60 -8.26
C PHE A 75 6.25 -7.73 -9.21
N ILE A 76 6.66 -8.31 -10.33
CA ILE A 76 7.43 -7.61 -11.36
C ILE A 76 6.44 -7.03 -12.37
N VAL A 77 6.44 -5.72 -12.53
CA VAL A 77 5.65 -5.02 -13.54
C VAL A 77 6.57 -4.69 -14.72
N LYS A 78 6.35 -5.34 -15.87
CA LYS A 78 7.00 -5.06 -17.16
C LYS A 78 6.13 -4.13 -18.01
#